data_AF-A0A6U3TIN0-F1
#
_entry.id   AF-A0A6U3TIN0-F1
#
_cell.length_a   1.000
_cell.length_b   1.000
_cell.length_c   1.000
_cell.angle_alpha   90.00
_cell.angle_beta   90.00
_cell.angle_gamma   90.00
#
_symmetry.space_group_name_H-M   'P 1'
#
loop_
_entity.id
_entity.type
_entity.pdbx_description
1 polymer ?
#
loop_
_entity_poly.entity_id
_entity_poly.type
_entity_poly.pdbx_seq_one_letter_code
_entity_poly.pdbx_strand_id
1 'polypeptide(L)'
;MIRAASSSWGRRIITGKRVAAGTVIASFTAAAYYRPVPDNSTDGNGPDRTSESFCSSHQIFPYLRDETPFLLSIARSLTLGVTTLAIRVLMNTYGSYEIENDENYAKFLEIVLGGDGRSDQKQGLLTVANHRSLFDDPGVISCVLPLWVGLQPKYQRWGICSQEYCFNDAVPSLAKGYIGAGQVLPICRGAGVNQKLLLDFARLLADGEWCHIFPEGGVWQEGQLGGRRTAAQETETSSTSALVVPPAGKLKWGTGKLIAHANVRPRVIPFAHVGMENLLPIDYERNTTTLKKDLFGGEPLRVYIKFGKEIFFDDLIEEHEEEHGKLRTYNSTSGNVDGSVSGQTAIMRGHFHRNWDSTDAEKALYHKITLRIEMQLEKLTEEVVLKRNLYTSNSNIIDDNVESAIDMNDTSVLKAESRTSSNSHHEPRTASLCRKITKELN
;
A
#
# COMPACT_ATOMS: atom_id res chain seq x y z
N MET A 1 -30.18 -41.35 -27.14
CA MET A 1 -28.78 -40.81 -27.12
C MET A 1 -28.59 -39.48 -26.39
N ILE A 2 -29.64 -38.67 -26.11
CA ILE A 2 -29.48 -37.34 -25.48
C ILE A 2 -29.31 -37.39 -23.94
N ARG A 3 -29.78 -38.43 -23.24
CA ARG A 3 -29.64 -38.56 -21.77
C ARG A 3 -28.23 -38.96 -21.28
N ALA A 4 -27.38 -39.54 -22.12
CA ALA A 4 -26.04 -39.97 -21.70
C ALA A 4 -25.02 -38.81 -21.69
N ALA A 5 -25.22 -37.80 -22.55
CA ALA A 5 -24.31 -36.66 -22.71
C ALA A 5 -24.37 -35.65 -21.55
N SER A 6 -25.53 -35.47 -20.89
CA SER A 6 -25.63 -34.54 -19.75
C SER A 6 -24.89 -35.06 -18.49
N SER A 7 -24.81 -36.38 -18.33
CA SER A 7 -24.13 -37.01 -17.19
C SER A 7 -22.59 -36.95 -17.28
N SER A 8 -22.03 -36.91 -18.50
CA SER A 8 -20.58 -36.78 -18.71
C SER A 8 -20.13 -35.33 -18.61
N TRP A 9 -20.97 -34.39 -19.07
CA TRP A 9 -20.76 -32.95 -18.88
C TRP A 9 -20.87 -32.55 -17.41
N GLY A 10 -21.90 -33.01 -16.69
CA GLY A 10 -22.02 -32.80 -15.25
C GLY A 10 -20.83 -33.35 -14.46
N ARG A 11 -20.37 -34.56 -14.78
CA ARG A 11 -19.16 -35.15 -14.16
C ARG A 11 -17.88 -34.40 -14.53
N ARG A 12 -17.69 -33.95 -15.78
CA ARG A 12 -16.55 -33.11 -16.18
C ARG A 12 -16.55 -31.75 -15.49
N ILE A 13 -17.71 -31.13 -15.31
CA ILE A 13 -17.85 -29.86 -14.57
C ILE A 13 -17.57 -30.06 -13.08
N ILE A 14 -18.07 -31.14 -12.48
CA ILE A 14 -17.81 -31.47 -11.06
C ILE A 14 -16.34 -31.82 -10.83
N THR A 15 -15.73 -32.63 -11.71
CA THR A 15 -14.30 -32.96 -11.64
C THR A 15 -13.45 -31.73 -11.89
N GLY A 16 -13.81 -30.88 -12.86
CA GLY A 16 -13.14 -29.59 -13.11
C GLY A 16 -13.22 -28.63 -11.92
N LYS A 17 -14.38 -28.52 -11.27
CA LYS A 17 -14.57 -27.73 -10.04
C LYS A 17 -13.76 -28.28 -8.86
N ARG A 18 -13.69 -29.61 -8.70
CA ARG A 18 -12.89 -30.27 -7.65
C ARG A 18 -11.39 -30.12 -7.88
N VAL A 19 -10.93 -30.25 -9.12
CA VAL A 19 -9.53 -30.02 -9.50
C VAL A 19 -9.17 -28.55 -9.29
N ALA A 20 -10.01 -27.61 -9.73
CA ALA A 20 -9.79 -26.17 -9.51
C ALA A 20 -9.77 -25.82 -8.01
N ALA A 21 -10.73 -26.31 -7.21
CA ALA A 21 -10.73 -26.10 -5.77
C ALA A 21 -9.51 -26.74 -5.09
N GLY A 22 -9.10 -27.94 -5.53
CA GLY A 22 -7.88 -28.60 -5.08
C GLY A 22 -6.62 -27.80 -5.40
N THR A 23 -6.53 -27.20 -6.59
CA THR A 23 -5.43 -26.32 -6.99
C THR A 23 -5.40 -25.03 -6.19
N VAL A 24 -6.56 -24.42 -5.90
CA VAL A 24 -6.66 -23.21 -5.06
C VAL A 24 -6.19 -23.50 -3.64
N ILE A 25 -6.71 -24.56 -3.02
CA ILE A 25 -6.31 -24.98 -1.67
C ILE A 25 -4.82 -25.34 -1.66
N ALA A 26 -4.34 -26.12 -2.62
CA ALA A 26 -2.93 -26.46 -2.73
C ALA A 26 -2.04 -25.24 -2.94
N SER A 27 -2.49 -24.22 -3.68
CA SER A 27 -1.74 -22.97 -3.90
C SER A 27 -1.64 -22.14 -2.64
N PHE A 28 -2.71 -22.04 -1.85
CA PHE A 28 -2.65 -21.31 -0.58
C PHE A 28 -1.92 -22.08 0.52
N THR A 29 -2.06 -23.40 0.56
CA THR A 29 -1.22 -24.26 1.41
C THR A 29 0.25 -24.14 0.99
N ALA A 30 0.53 -24.06 -0.32
CA ALA A 30 1.86 -23.78 -0.83
C ALA A 30 2.32 -22.36 -0.47
N ALA A 31 1.46 -21.34 -0.49
CA ALA A 31 1.82 -20.00 -0.04
C ALA A 31 2.17 -19.97 1.45
N ALA A 32 1.43 -20.72 2.28
CA ALA A 32 1.78 -20.94 3.68
C ALA A 32 3.06 -21.78 3.84
N TYR A 33 3.37 -22.69 2.91
CA TYR A 33 4.57 -23.52 2.92
C TYR A 33 5.84 -22.81 2.43
N TYR A 34 5.75 -22.02 1.35
CA TYR A 34 6.85 -21.23 0.77
C TYR A 34 7.16 -19.98 1.58
N ARG A 35 6.22 -19.59 2.42
CA ARG A 35 6.43 -18.56 3.43
C ARG A 35 5.93 -19.10 4.78
N PRO A 36 6.60 -20.15 5.29
CA PRO A 36 6.22 -20.70 6.58
C PRO A 36 6.47 -19.59 7.57
N VAL A 37 5.40 -19.14 8.19
CA VAL A 37 5.47 -18.35 9.40
C VAL A 37 5.89 -19.35 10.47
N PRO A 38 7.13 -19.34 10.95
CA PRO A 38 7.44 -20.14 12.11
C PRO A 38 6.77 -19.46 13.30
N ASP A 39 5.81 -20.13 13.93
CA ASP A 39 5.37 -19.70 15.24
C ASP A 39 6.49 -20.05 16.24
N ASN A 40 7.29 -19.04 16.57
CA ASN A 40 8.33 -19.12 17.59
C ASN A 40 7.83 -18.64 18.95
N SER A 41 6.51 -18.52 19.16
CA SER A 41 5.96 -18.23 20.48
C SER A 41 6.32 -19.36 21.44
N THR A 42 7.02 -19.04 22.52
CA THR A 42 7.45 -20.03 23.52
C THR A 42 6.30 -20.47 24.44
N ASP A 43 5.19 -19.74 24.42
CA ASP A 43 4.04 -19.90 25.31
C ASP A 43 2.79 -20.49 24.62
N GLY A 44 2.84 -20.70 23.29
CA GLY A 44 1.71 -21.24 22.53
C GLY A 44 0.50 -20.30 22.43
N ASN A 45 0.67 -19.02 22.79
CA ASN A 45 -0.35 -17.98 22.65
C ASN A 45 -0.20 -17.18 21.33
N GLY A 46 0.66 -17.67 20.43
CA GLY A 46 1.00 -16.98 19.21
C GLY A 46 1.93 -15.79 19.42
N PRO A 47 2.18 -15.00 18.36
CA PRO A 47 3.15 -13.93 18.42
C PRO A 47 2.80 -12.87 19.48
N ASP A 48 3.60 -12.81 20.54
CA ASP A 48 3.61 -11.68 21.47
C ASP A 48 4.13 -10.42 20.75
N ARG A 49 3.64 -9.25 21.16
CA ARG A 49 4.07 -7.92 20.68
C ARG A 49 5.59 -7.72 20.75
N THR A 50 6.27 -8.47 21.62
CA THR A 50 7.70 -8.40 21.85
C THR A 50 8.52 -9.39 21.01
N SER A 51 7.87 -10.33 20.32
CA SER A 51 8.51 -11.42 19.59
C SER A 51 8.40 -11.25 18.06
N GLU A 52 9.55 -11.14 17.40
CA GLU A 52 9.65 -11.03 15.94
C GLU A 52 9.54 -12.42 15.27
N SER A 53 8.41 -13.09 15.46
CA SER A 53 8.25 -14.51 15.09
C SER A 53 8.34 -14.78 13.58
N PHE A 54 8.27 -13.75 12.73
CA PHE A 54 8.02 -13.89 11.29
C PHE A 54 9.21 -13.55 10.39
N CYS A 55 10.41 -13.44 10.95
CA CYS A 55 11.60 -13.05 10.20
C CYS A 55 12.05 -14.14 9.23
N SER A 56 12.46 -13.76 8.02
CA SER A 56 13.11 -14.69 7.10
C SER A 56 14.45 -15.16 7.66
N SER A 57 14.68 -16.47 7.66
CA SER A 57 16.00 -17.08 7.97
C SER A 57 16.98 -17.01 6.80
N HIS A 58 16.52 -16.59 5.61
CA HIS A 58 17.31 -16.52 4.39
C HIS A 58 17.73 -15.07 4.09
N GLN A 59 19.00 -14.89 3.68
CA GLN A 59 19.58 -13.59 3.32
C GLN A 59 18.94 -12.94 2.08
N ILE A 60 18.36 -13.76 1.22
CA ILE A 60 17.75 -13.37 -0.05
C ILE A 60 16.29 -13.79 0.06
N PHE A 61 15.34 -12.89 -0.19
CA PHE A 61 13.96 -13.30 -0.45
C PHE A 61 13.98 -14.07 -1.76
N PRO A 62 13.90 -15.42 -1.75
CA PRO A 62 14.27 -16.20 -2.93
C PRO A 62 13.22 -16.13 -4.04
N TYR A 63 12.11 -15.39 -3.83
CA TYR A 63 10.91 -15.43 -4.67
C TYR A 63 10.51 -14.01 -5.10
N LEU A 64 11.48 -13.27 -5.63
CA LEU A 64 11.33 -11.97 -6.27
C LEU A 64 10.94 -12.17 -7.74
N ARG A 65 9.97 -11.38 -8.23
CA ARG A 65 9.47 -11.34 -9.62
C ARG A 65 9.47 -12.70 -10.34
N ASP A 66 10.56 -13.00 -11.04
CA ASP A 66 10.70 -14.11 -11.98
C ASP A 66 11.14 -15.44 -11.33
N GLU A 67 11.67 -15.39 -10.10
CA GLU A 67 12.11 -16.57 -9.35
C GLU A 67 11.01 -17.13 -8.43
N THR A 68 9.74 -16.90 -8.76
CA THR A 68 8.62 -17.36 -7.93
C THR A 68 8.26 -18.83 -8.23
N PRO A 69 8.23 -19.75 -7.24
CA PRO A 69 7.79 -21.12 -7.43
C PRO A 69 6.40 -21.17 -8.03
N PHE A 70 6.17 -22.11 -8.94
CA PHE A 70 4.93 -22.18 -9.73
C PHE A 70 3.64 -22.07 -8.89
N LEU A 71 3.54 -22.82 -7.79
CA LEU A 71 2.35 -22.78 -6.92
C LEU A 71 2.22 -21.45 -6.17
N LEU A 72 3.33 -20.82 -5.76
CA LEU A 72 3.30 -19.49 -5.15
C LEU A 72 2.91 -18.42 -6.18
N SER A 73 3.36 -18.56 -7.44
CA SER A 73 2.93 -17.68 -8.53
C SER A 73 1.43 -17.79 -8.78
N ILE A 74 0.86 -19.00 -8.76
CA ILE A 74 -0.60 -19.17 -8.85
C ILE A 74 -1.30 -18.52 -7.66
N ALA A 75 -0.82 -18.75 -6.43
CA ALA A 75 -1.40 -18.17 -5.23
C ALA A 75 -1.40 -16.64 -5.28
N ARG A 76 -0.27 -16.03 -5.69
CA ARG A 76 -0.14 -14.57 -5.87
C ARG A 76 -1.12 -14.04 -6.91
N SER A 77 -1.17 -14.67 -8.08
CA SER A 77 -2.09 -14.28 -9.15
C SER A 77 -3.55 -14.38 -8.74
N LEU A 78 -3.93 -15.43 -8.01
CA LEU A 78 -5.29 -15.58 -7.48
C LEU A 78 -5.59 -14.53 -6.41
N THR A 79 -4.73 -14.36 -5.40
CA THR A 79 -4.95 -13.37 -4.34
C THR A 79 -5.08 -11.97 -4.90
N LEU A 80 -4.08 -11.52 -5.65
CA LEU A 80 -4.02 -10.14 -6.15
C LEU A 80 -5.09 -9.91 -7.21
N GLY A 81 -5.33 -10.89 -8.08
CA GLY A 81 -6.35 -10.84 -9.11
C GLY A 81 -7.77 -10.76 -8.52
N VAL A 82 -8.11 -11.68 -7.60
CA VAL A 82 -9.43 -11.69 -6.95
C VAL A 82 -9.64 -10.44 -6.12
N THR A 83 -8.65 -10.03 -5.31
CA THR A 83 -8.73 -8.82 -4.48
C THR A 83 -8.94 -7.58 -5.33
N THR A 84 -8.11 -7.41 -6.36
CA THR A 84 -8.18 -6.24 -7.25
C THR A 84 -9.52 -6.20 -7.98
N LEU A 85 -9.98 -7.33 -8.52
CA LEU A 85 -11.26 -7.38 -9.21
C LEU A 85 -12.43 -7.10 -8.27
N ALA A 86 -12.45 -7.68 -7.07
CA ALA A 86 -13.51 -7.47 -6.09
C ALA A 86 -13.60 -6.00 -5.66
N ILE A 87 -12.46 -5.36 -5.38
CA ILE A 87 -12.43 -3.93 -5.06
C ILE A 87 -12.86 -3.08 -6.25
N ARG A 88 -12.41 -3.41 -7.46
CA ARG A 88 -12.80 -2.68 -8.68
C ARG A 88 -14.29 -2.78 -8.93
N VAL A 89 -14.90 -3.93 -8.69
CA VAL A 89 -16.36 -4.09 -8.72
C VAL A 89 -16.99 -3.21 -7.65
N LEU A 90 -16.57 -3.33 -6.37
CA LEU A 90 -17.09 -2.53 -5.25
C LEU A 90 -17.07 -1.02 -5.57
N MET A 91 -15.92 -0.52 -6.03
CA MET A 91 -15.69 0.90 -6.32
C MET A 91 -16.42 1.39 -7.56
N ASN A 92 -16.73 0.52 -8.53
CA ASN A 92 -17.48 0.90 -9.73
C ASN A 92 -19.00 0.70 -9.60
N THR A 93 -19.46 -0.10 -8.62
CA THR A 93 -20.89 -0.36 -8.41
C THR A 93 -21.50 0.44 -7.27
N TYR A 94 -20.79 0.60 -6.14
CA TYR A 94 -21.31 1.30 -4.95
C TYR A 94 -20.67 2.67 -4.73
N GLY A 95 -19.69 3.00 -5.56
CA GLY A 95 -18.90 4.20 -5.36
C GLY A 95 -18.35 4.76 -6.66
N SER A 96 -17.32 5.56 -6.48
CA SER A 96 -16.44 6.06 -7.51
C SER A 96 -15.09 6.33 -6.89
N TYR A 97 -14.04 6.19 -7.68
CA TYR A 97 -12.72 6.67 -7.32
C TYR A 97 -12.22 7.58 -8.43
N GLU A 98 -11.55 8.66 -8.07
CA GLU A 98 -10.94 9.61 -8.98
C GLU A 98 -9.48 9.77 -8.60
N ILE A 99 -8.60 9.62 -9.59
CA ILE A 99 -7.17 9.87 -9.47
C ILE A 99 -6.88 11.17 -10.20
N GLU A 100 -6.19 12.11 -9.56
CA GLU A 100 -5.73 13.33 -10.22
C GLU A 100 -4.79 12.96 -11.37
N ASN A 101 -5.26 13.18 -12.59
CA ASN A 101 -4.55 12.79 -13.81
C ASN A 101 -3.54 13.87 -14.22
N ASP A 102 -2.48 14.01 -13.43
CA ASP A 102 -1.41 15.00 -13.59
C ASP A 102 -0.07 14.36 -13.99
N GLU A 103 0.98 15.20 -14.08
CA GLU A 103 2.35 14.74 -14.37
C GLU A 103 2.92 13.83 -13.28
N ASN A 104 2.49 13.99 -12.02
CA ASN A 104 2.96 13.17 -10.91
C ASN A 104 2.42 11.74 -11.01
N TYR A 105 1.13 11.60 -11.34
CA TYR A 105 0.54 10.29 -11.59
C TYR A 105 1.13 9.62 -12.83
N ALA A 106 1.35 10.38 -13.91
CA ALA A 106 2.02 9.86 -15.11
C ALA A 106 3.44 9.35 -14.79
N LYS A 107 4.21 10.11 -14.01
CA LYS A 107 5.56 9.72 -13.56
C LYS A 107 5.52 8.49 -12.65
N PHE A 108 4.54 8.38 -11.75
CA PHE A 108 4.34 7.16 -10.95
C PHE A 108 4.10 5.95 -11.85
N LEU A 109 3.21 6.05 -12.83
CA LEU A 109 2.94 4.96 -13.77
C LEU A 109 4.18 4.62 -14.59
N GLU A 110 4.95 5.60 -15.06
CA GLU A 110 6.21 5.38 -15.77
C GLU A 110 7.20 4.57 -14.93
N ILE A 111 7.35 4.88 -13.64
CA ILE A 111 8.26 4.15 -12.75
C ILE A 111 7.78 2.70 -12.53
N VAL A 112 6.47 2.49 -12.35
CA VAL A 112 5.92 1.15 -12.12
C VAL A 112 5.97 0.31 -13.40
N LEU A 113 5.56 0.89 -14.53
CA LEU A 113 5.41 0.24 -15.84
C LEU A 113 6.69 0.14 -16.63
N GLY A 114 7.71 0.96 -16.32
CA GLY A 114 9.04 0.97 -16.94
C GLY A 114 9.85 -0.31 -16.69
N GLY A 115 9.16 -1.45 -16.58
CA GLY A 115 9.55 -2.75 -17.09
C GLY A 115 11.04 -2.93 -17.12
N ASP A 116 11.55 -3.54 -16.07
CA ASP A 116 12.87 -4.16 -15.99
C ASP A 116 14.02 -3.22 -15.58
N GLY A 117 13.94 -1.91 -15.85
CA GLY A 117 14.96 -0.95 -15.41
C GLY A 117 15.13 -0.77 -13.89
N ARG A 118 14.06 -0.98 -13.10
CA ARG A 118 14.15 -0.95 -11.62
C ARG A 118 14.95 -2.12 -11.05
N SER A 119 14.80 -3.30 -11.66
CA SER A 119 15.54 -4.50 -11.24
C SER A 119 16.98 -4.45 -11.73
N ASP A 120 17.17 -4.04 -12.99
CA ASP A 120 18.50 -3.96 -13.62
C ASP A 120 19.41 -2.95 -12.90
N GLN A 121 18.84 -1.83 -12.47
CA GLN A 121 19.56 -0.81 -11.68
C GLN A 121 19.47 -1.04 -10.17
N LYS A 122 18.75 -2.08 -9.72
CA LYS A 122 18.43 -2.33 -8.31
C LYS A 122 17.91 -1.08 -7.57
N GLN A 123 17.13 -0.25 -8.27
CA GLN A 123 16.55 0.98 -7.75
C GLN A 123 15.09 0.76 -7.36
N GLY A 124 14.82 0.70 -6.05
CA GLY A 124 13.47 0.51 -5.52
C GLY A 124 12.55 1.70 -5.73
N LEU A 125 11.23 1.43 -5.71
CA LEU A 125 10.19 2.46 -5.60
C LEU A 125 9.57 2.37 -4.20
N LEU A 126 9.66 3.45 -3.43
CA LEU A 126 8.98 3.57 -2.14
C LEU A 126 7.83 4.55 -2.27
N THR A 127 6.61 4.05 -2.13
CA THR A 127 5.42 4.90 -2.02
C THR A 127 5.04 5.11 -0.58
N VAL A 128 4.74 6.34 -0.22
CA VAL A 128 4.31 6.74 1.13
C VAL A 128 2.94 7.41 1.03
N ALA A 129 2.00 7.02 1.89
CA ALA A 129 0.67 7.61 1.88
C ALA A 129 0.13 7.88 3.26
N ASN A 130 -0.88 8.75 3.30
CA ASN A 130 -1.70 8.88 4.49
C ASN A 130 -2.55 7.60 4.68
N HIS A 131 -2.98 7.34 5.92
CA HIS A 131 -3.72 6.14 6.29
C HIS A 131 -5.03 6.51 6.97
N ARG A 132 -6.12 6.43 6.21
CA ARG A 132 -7.48 6.82 6.62
C ARG A 132 -8.38 5.62 6.92
N SER A 133 -8.03 4.43 6.47
CA SER A 133 -8.86 3.23 6.67
C SER A 133 -8.02 1.97 6.75
N LEU A 134 -8.47 1.00 7.55
CA LEU A 134 -7.93 -0.36 7.52
C LEU A 134 -8.04 -1.01 6.12
N PHE A 135 -8.87 -0.44 5.23
CA PHE A 135 -9.05 -0.90 3.86
C PHE A 135 -8.21 -0.13 2.83
N ASP A 136 -7.33 0.78 3.22
CA ASP A 136 -6.51 1.55 2.25
C ASP A 136 -5.63 0.64 1.41
N ASP A 137 -5.04 -0.37 2.04
CA ASP A 137 -4.43 -1.52 1.37
C ASP A 137 -5.26 -2.77 1.71
N PRO A 138 -6.06 -3.32 0.77
CA PRO A 138 -5.89 -3.22 -0.69
C PRO A 138 -6.74 -2.18 -1.43
N GLY A 139 -7.69 -1.50 -0.79
CA GLY A 139 -8.71 -0.67 -1.44
C GLY A 139 -8.17 0.39 -2.41
N VAL A 140 -7.35 1.30 -1.91
CA VAL A 140 -6.73 2.37 -2.71
C VAL A 140 -5.72 1.77 -3.68
N ILE A 141 -4.91 0.82 -3.22
CA ILE A 141 -3.84 0.23 -4.03
C ILE A 141 -4.36 -0.56 -5.24
N SER A 142 -5.50 -1.25 -5.12
CA SER A 142 -6.17 -1.89 -6.25
C SER A 142 -6.70 -0.89 -7.29
N CYS A 143 -6.78 0.40 -6.95
CA CYS A 143 -7.29 1.46 -7.81
C CYS A 143 -6.20 2.24 -8.56
N VAL A 144 -4.98 2.34 -8.02
CA VAL A 144 -3.93 3.23 -8.57
C VAL A 144 -3.30 2.77 -9.89
N LEU A 145 -3.30 1.47 -10.19
CA LEU A 145 -2.79 0.93 -11.45
C LEU A 145 -3.93 0.61 -12.43
N PRO A 146 -3.75 0.80 -13.75
CA PRO A 146 -4.71 0.31 -14.75
C PRO A 146 -5.06 -1.16 -14.50
N LEU A 147 -6.34 -1.54 -14.66
CA LEU A 147 -6.85 -2.85 -14.23
C LEU A 147 -5.99 -4.02 -14.74
N TRP A 148 -5.65 -4.03 -16.02
CA TRP A 148 -4.86 -5.12 -16.62
C TRP A 148 -3.43 -5.21 -16.08
N VAL A 149 -2.87 -4.10 -15.58
CA VAL A 149 -1.57 -4.05 -14.91
C VAL A 149 -1.72 -4.52 -13.47
N GLY A 150 -2.73 -4.01 -12.76
CA GLY A 150 -3.00 -4.36 -11.37
C GLY A 150 -3.35 -5.83 -11.15
N LEU A 151 -3.84 -6.54 -12.17
CA LEU A 151 -4.06 -7.98 -12.11
C LEU A 151 -2.77 -8.82 -12.19
N GLN A 152 -1.63 -8.21 -12.51
CA GLN A 152 -0.34 -8.91 -12.65
C GLN A 152 0.51 -8.73 -11.38
N PRO A 153 0.90 -9.82 -10.69
CA PRO A 153 1.69 -9.74 -9.46
C PRO A 153 3.02 -8.98 -9.60
N LYS A 154 3.67 -9.06 -10.75
CA LYS A 154 4.98 -8.40 -10.98
C LYS A 154 4.94 -6.86 -10.88
N TYR A 155 3.79 -6.26 -11.12
CA TYR A 155 3.61 -4.81 -11.02
C TYR A 155 3.03 -4.39 -9.68
N GLN A 156 2.74 -5.33 -8.79
CA GLN A 156 2.14 -5.04 -7.49
C GLN A 156 3.19 -4.72 -6.44
N ARG A 157 2.78 -3.86 -5.52
CA ARG A 157 3.56 -3.44 -4.36
C ARG A 157 3.76 -4.57 -3.35
N TRP A 158 4.84 -4.47 -2.60
CA TRP A 158 4.97 -5.08 -1.29
C TRP A 158 4.48 -4.11 -0.22
N GLY A 159 3.54 -4.56 0.61
CA GLY A 159 3.04 -3.81 1.77
C GLY A 159 3.57 -4.38 3.08
N ILE A 160 3.33 -3.66 4.18
CA ILE A 160 3.53 -4.18 5.54
C ILE A 160 2.23 -4.10 6.34
N CYS A 161 1.93 -5.14 7.12
CA CYS A 161 0.79 -5.17 8.04
C CYS A 161 1.23 -5.60 9.44
N SER A 162 0.57 -5.05 10.45
CA SER A 162 0.77 -5.43 11.84
C SER A 162 0.59 -6.94 12.04
N GLN A 163 1.61 -7.57 12.62
CA GLN A 163 1.62 -9.00 12.90
C GLN A 163 0.45 -9.43 13.79
N GLU A 164 0.14 -8.63 14.81
CA GLU A 164 -0.94 -8.92 15.76
C GLU A 164 -2.35 -8.85 15.17
N TYR A 165 -2.53 -8.23 14.00
CA TYR A 165 -3.83 -8.16 13.33
C TYR A 165 -3.92 -9.13 12.16
N CYS A 166 -2.92 -9.10 11.28
CA CYS A 166 -2.95 -9.86 10.03
C CYS A 166 -2.41 -11.29 10.18
N PHE A 167 -1.68 -11.59 11.26
CA PHE A 167 -0.87 -12.80 11.35
C PHE A 167 -0.90 -13.51 12.72
N ASN A 168 -1.76 -13.10 13.65
CA ASN A 168 -1.92 -13.79 14.94
C ASN A 168 -2.53 -15.20 14.79
N ASP A 169 -2.51 -16.00 15.83
CA ASP A 169 -2.97 -17.40 15.77
C ASP A 169 -4.48 -17.60 15.70
N ALA A 170 -5.26 -16.58 16.04
CA ALA A 170 -6.69 -16.60 15.78
C ALA A 170 -6.99 -16.45 14.27
N VAL A 171 -6.04 -15.96 13.46
CA VAL A 171 -6.18 -15.90 12.00
C VAL A 171 -5.92 -17.30 11.41
N PRO A 172 -6.86 -17.89 10.67
CA PRO A 172 -6.65 -19.19 10.02
C PRO A 172 -5.42 -19.18 9.11
N SER A 173 -4.65 -20.27 9.07
CA SER A 173 -3.44 -20.39 8.25
C SER A 173 -3.68 -20.08 6.76
N LEU A 174 -4.88 -20.40 6.26
CA LEU A 174 -5.31 -20.07 4.90
C LEU A 174 -5.37 -18.55 4.66
N ALA A 175 -5.87 -17.79 5.64
CA ALA A 175 -5.92 -16.33 5.57
C ALA A 175 -4.53 -15.69 5.70
N LYS A 176 -3.66 -16.24 6.58
CA LYS A 176 -2.23 -15.84 6.62
C LYS A 176 -1.55 -16.06 5.27
N GLY A 177 -1.80 -17.22 4.64
CA GLY A 177 -1.32 -17.55 3.30
C GLY A 177 -1.86 -16.63 2.22
N TYR A 178 -3.14 -16.25 2.30
CA TYR A 178 -3.75 -15.25 1.40
C TYR A 178 -3.06 -13.90 1.51
N ILE A 179 -2.89 -13.37 2.72
CA ILE A 179 -2.24 -12.08 2.98
C ILE A 179 -0.77 -12.12 2.51
N GLY A 180 -0.04 -13.19 2.82
CA GLY A 180 1.34 -13.38 2.38
C GLY A 180 1.49 -13.48 0.86
N ALA A 181 0.58 -14.19 0.19
CA ALA A 181 0.48 -14.24 -1.28
C ALA A 181 0.06 -12.88 -1.88
N GLY A 182 -0.58 -12.01 -1.10
CA GLY A 182 -0.88 -10.63 -1.46
C GLY A 182 0.32 -9.68 -1.37
N GLN A 183 1.55 -10.21 -1.22
CA GLN A 183 2.79 -9.44 -1.08
C GLN A 183 2.80 -8.53 0.17
N VAL A 184 2.23 -9.00 1.28
CA VAL A 184 2.27 -8.26 2.56
C VAL A 184 3.27 -8.90 3.50
N LEU A 185 4.21 -8.12 4.06
CA LEU A 185 5.10 -8.57 5.12
C LEU A 185 4.55 -8.21 6.51
N PRO A 186 4.82 -9.01 7.55
CA PRO A 186 4.50 -8.64 8.92
C PRO A 186 5.43 -7.53 9.43
N ILE A 187 4.94 -6.71 10.36
CA ILE A 187 5.71 -5.74 11.13
C ILE A 187 5.22 -5.74 12.58
N CYS A 188 6.13 -5.55 13.55
CA CYS A 188 5.78 -5.44 14.96
C CYS A 188 5.63 -3.96 15.35
N ARG A 189 4.45 -3.57 15.84
CA ARG A 189 4.25 -2.22 16.37
C ARG A 189 4.98 -2.08 17.70
N GLY A 190 5.71 -0.97 17.86
CA GLY A 190 6.46 -0.68 19.09
C GLY A 190 7.87 -1.29 19.16
N ALA A 191 8.23 -2.22 18.27
CA ALA A 191 9.56 -2.84 18.23
C ALA A 191 10.69 -1.90 17.75
N GLY A 192 10.38 -0.66 17.40
CA GLY A 192 11.34 0.33 16.92
C GLY A 192 11.81 0.10 15.48
N VAL A 193 12.84 0.84 15.08
CA VAL A 193 13.42 0.81 13.71
C VAL A 193 14.45 -0.29 13.51
N ASN A 194 14.94 -0.90 14.59
CA ASN A 194 15.91 -1.99 14.53
C ASN A 194 15.22 -3.37 14.52
N GLN A 195 13.91 -3.43 14.25
CA GLN A 195 13.24 -4.72 14.10
C GLN A 195 13.69 -5.41 12.81
N LYS A 196 13.85 -6.75 12.84
CA LYS A 196 14.33 -7.52 11.69
C LYS A 196 13.30 -7.58 10.57
N LEU A 197 12.01 -7.48 10.90
CA LEU A 197 10.92 -7.39 9.92
C LEU A 197 11.05 -6.16 9.00
N LEU A 198 11.59 -5.05 9.51
CA LEU A 198 11.86 -3.87 8.70
C LEU A 198 13.08 -4.08 7.78
N LEU A 199 14.10 -4.82 8.24
CA LEU A 199 15.25 -5.19 7.39
C LEU A 199 14.79 -6.04 6.20
N ASP A 200 13.88 -6.97 6.44
CA ASP A 200 13.30 -7.80 5.39
C ASP A 200 12.59 -6.97 4.32
N PHE A 201 11.80 -5.97 4.74
CA PHE A 201 11.19 -5.01 3.82
C PHE A 201 12.22 -4.15 3.09
N ALA A 202 13.30 -3.77 3.77
CA ALA A 202 14.38 -2.97 3.21
C ALA A 202 15.16 -3.69 2.10
N ARG A 203 15.31 -5.01 2.21
CA ARG A 203 15.94 -5.84 1.17
C ARG A 203 15.13 -5.86 -0.12
N LEU A 204 13.80 -6.00 -0.02
CA LEU A 204 12.92 -5.91 -1.19
C LEU A 204 13.10 -4.56 -1.92
N LEU A 205 13.11 -3.48 -1.14
CA LEU A 205 13.32 -2.14 -1.70
C LEU A 205 14.70 -2.02 -2.37
N ALA A 206 15.75 -2.55 -1.74
CA ALA A 206 17.11 -2.54 -2.28
C ALA A 206 17.29 -3.44 -3.53
N ASP A 207 16.42 -4.41 -3.74
CA ASP A 207 16.40 -5.27 -4.93
C ASP A 207 15.55 -4.69 -6.07
N GLY A 208 15.04 -3.48 -5.93
CA GLY A 208 14.29 -2.80 -7.00
C GLY A 208 12.78 -3.00 -6.96
N GLU A 209 12.23 -3.61 -5.89
CA GLU A 209 10.79 -3.81 -5.76
C GLU A 209 10.03 -2.51 -5.54
N TRP A 210 8.71 -2.55 -5.79
CA TRP A 210 7.82 -1.49 -5.34
C TRP A 210 7.38 -1.81 -3.91
N CYS A 211 7.71 -0.94 -2.96
CA CYS A 211 7.31 -1.01 -1.57
C CYS A 211 6.32 0.11 -1.24
N HIS A 212 5.28 -0.21 -0.48
CA HIS A 212 4.29 0.74 0.00
C HIS A 212 4.24 0.75 1.52
N ILE A 213 4.25 1.93 2.12
CA ILE A 213 4.20 2.11 3.57
C ILE A 213 3.32 3.29 3.97
N PHE A 214 2.60 3.10 5.07
CA PHE A 214 1.86 4.14 5.77
C PHE A 214 2.70 4.62 6.98
N PRO A 215 3.50 5.69 6.84
CA PRO A 215 4.43 6.12 7.88
C PRO A 215 3.74 6.65 9.16
N GLU A 216 2.42 6.90 9.13
CA GLU A 216 1.62 7.23 10.33
C GLU A 216 1.64 6.10 11.37
N GLY A 217 1.80 4.85 10.91
CA GLY A 217 1.84 3.66 11.78
C GLY A 217 0.54 3.40 12.54
N GLY A 218 -0.56 3.97 12.08
CA GLY A 218 -1.93 3.89 12.60
C GLY A 218 -2.91 4.47 11.58
N VAL A 219 -4.20 4.26 11.81
CA VAL A 219 -5.28 4.78 10.97
C VAL A 219 -5.83 6.06 11.61
N TRP A 220 -5.93 7.13 10.83
CA TRP A 220 -6.37 8.43 11.30
C TRP A 220 -7.36 9.07 10.33
N GLN A 221 -8.58 9.35 10.78
CA GLN A 221 -9.69 9.78 9.91
C GLN A 221 -9.96 11.29 9.92
N GLU A 222 -9.09 12.06 10.56
CA GLU A 222 -9.24 13.51 10.69
C GLU A 222 -8.81 14.27 9.42
N GLY A 223 -9.04 15.58 9.34
CA GLY A 223 -8.70 16.38 8.14
C GLY A 223 -7.19 16.55 7.89
N GLN A 224 -6.34 16.25 8.86
CA GLN A 224 -4.88 16.42 8.79
C GLN A 224 -4.17 15.06 8.83
N LEU A 225 -2.87 15.04 8.55
CA LEU A 225 -2.05 13.83 8.76
C LEU A 225 -2.05 13.50 10.26
N GLY A 226 -2.35 12.24 10.61
CA GLY A 226 -2.50 11.81 12.00
C GLY A 226 -1.34 10.92 12.45
N GLY A 227 -0.88 11.06 13.69
CA GLY A 227 0.36 10.41 14.12
C GLY A 227 0.69 10.73 15.56
N ARG A 228 1.96 10.79 15.93
CA ARG A 228 2.40 11.17 17.29
C ARG A 228 2.03 12.64 17.58
N ARG A 229 0.77 12.92 17.92
CA ARG A 229 0.38 14.22 18.46
C ARG A 229 1.07 14.35 19.81
N THR A 230 1.95 15.33 19.94
CA THR A 230 2.42 15.73 21.26
C THR A 230 1.20 16.18 22.05
N ALA A 231 1.05 15.67 23.27
CA ALA A 231 -0.04 15.97 24.20
C ALA A 231 -0.28 17.48 24.46
N ALA A 232 0.56 18.36 23.93
CA ALA A 232 0.39 19.81 23.95
C ALA A 232 -0.76 20.36 23.08
N GLN A 233 -1.38 19.55 22.21
CA GLN A 233 -2.44 20.03 21.31
C GLN A 233 -3.88 19.77 21.80
N GLU A 234 -4.06 19.08 22.93
CA GLU A 234 -5.39 18.89 23.55
C GLU A 234 -5.81 20.05 24.45
N THR A 235 -4.88 20.96 24.77
CA THR A 235 -5.15 22.20 25.50
C THR A 235 -4.80 23.39 24.64
N GLU A 236 -5.68 23.77 23.72
CA GLU A 236 -5.94 25.18 23.39
C GLU A 236 -6.98 25.26 22.27
N THR A 237 -8.22 25.41 22.71
CA THR A 237 -9.18 26.23 21.99
C THR A 237 -8.59 27.63 21.80
N SER A 238 -8.71 28.16 20.58
CA SER A 238 -8.58 29.57 20.20
C SER A 238 -7.23 30.03 19.61
N SER A 239 -7.27 30.25 18.28
CA SER A 239 -6.67 31.41 17.60
C SER A 239 -5.22 31.80 17.92
N THR A 240 -4.26 31.37 17.10
CA THR A 240 -3.41 32.26 16.26
C THR A 240 -2.37 31.44 15.48
N SER A 241 -2.11 31.86 14.24
CA SER A 241 -1.12 31.29 13.33
C SER A 241 0.32 31.41 13.87
N ALA A 242 0.96 30.28 14.14
CA ALA A 242 2.38 30.06 13.91
C ALA A 242 2.66 28.54 13.86
N LEU A 243 3.31 28.09 12.78
CA LEU A 243 3.76 26.71 12.56
C LEU A 243 4.78 26.29 13.63
N VAL A 244 4.31 25.84 14.80
CA VAL A 244 5.16 25.14 15.77
C VAL A 244 5.12 23.65 15.41
N VAL A 245 6.12 23.20 14.65
CA VAL A 245 6.32 21.78 14.35
C VAL A 245 6.71 21.08 15.65
N PRO A 246 5.97 20.04 16.11
CA PRO A 246 6.32 19.34 17.35
C PRO A 246 7.70 18.68 17.24
N PRO A 247 8.49 18.62 18.34
CA PRO A 247 9.85 18.06 18.32
C PRO A 247 9.88 16.56 18.00
N ALA A 248 8.75 15.86 18.18
CA ALA A 248 8.52 14.54 17.62
C ALA A 248 7.59 14.70 16.40
N GLY A 249 8.12 14.49 15.20
CA GLY A 249 7.33 14.51 13.96
C GLY A 249 6.12 13.55 14.05
N LYS A 250 5.09 13.83 13.26
CA LYS A 250 3.85 13.04 13.18
C LYS A 250 4.13 11.62 12.69
N LEU A 251 5.12 11.45 11.81
CA LEU A 251 5.44 10.18 11.17
C LEU A 251 6.46 9.32 11.92
N LYS A 252 6.38 8.00 11.75
CA LYS A 252 7.36 7.03 12.25
C LYS A 252 8.61 7.07 11.37
N TRP A 253 9.76 7.24 12.00
CA TRP A 253 11.12 7.23 11.43
C TRP A 253 11.59 5.94 10.69
N GLY A 254 10.78 4.88 10.61
CA GLY A 254 11.17 3.64 9.92
C GLY A 254 11.45 3.85 8.43
N THR A 255 10.65 4.71 7.78
CA THR A 255 10.84 5.12 6.39
C THR A 255 12.19 5.81 6.17
N GLY A 256 12.62 6.65 7.11
CA GLY A 256 13.93 7.29 7.07
C GLY A 256 15.07 6.27 7.06
N LYS A 257 14.98 5.22 7.88
CA LYS A 257 15.95 4.14 7.89
C LYS A 257 16.02 3.41 6.56
N LEU A 258 14.86 3.04 5.98
CA LEU A 258 14.76 2.35 4.69
C LEU A 258 15.48 3.08 3.56
N ILE A 259 15.39 4.40 3.55
CA ILE A 259 16.01 5.26 2.53
C ILE A 259 17.52 5.41 2.79
N ALA A 260 17.90 5.73 4.03
CA ALA A 260 19.28 6.10 4.39
C ALA A 260 20.32 5.01 4.06
N HIS A 261 19.94 3.75 4.19
CA HIS A 261 20.86 2.61 4.06
C HIS A 261 20.62 1.79 2.78
N ALA A 262 19.81 2.29 1.86
CA ALA A 262 19.65 1.66 0.56
C ALA A 262 20.94 1.79 -0.25
N ASN A 263 21.38 0.70 -0.90
CA ASN A 263 22.61 0.72 -1.70
C ASN A 263 22.48 1.60 -2.95
N VAL A 264 21.30 1.56 -3.58
CA VAL A 264 20.89 2.49 -4.62
C VAL A 264 19.70 3.25 -4.06
N ARG A 265 19.76 4.59 -4.10
CA ARG A 265 18.76 5.47 -3.49
C ARG A 265 17.39 5.19 -4.12
N PRO A 266 16.37 4.80 -3.33
CA PRO A 266 15.06 4.47 -3.86
C PRO A 266 14.35 5.74 -4.33
N ARG A 267 13.50 5.60 -5.34
CA ARG A 267 12.60 6.67 -5.77
C ARG A 267 11.46 6.77 -4.77
N VAL A 268 11.26 7.93 -4.15
CA VAL A 268 10.21 8.11 -3.14
C VAL A 268 9.08 8.95 -3.69
N ILE A 269 7.90 8.36 -3.84
CA ILE A 269 6.70 9.00 -4.39
C ILE A 269 5.61 9.06 -3.31
N PRO A 270 5.29 10.26 -2.78
CA PRO A 270 4.16 10.42 -1.88
C PRO A 270 2.84 10.43 -2.66
N PHE A 271 1.77 9.92 -2.06
CA PHE A 271 0.42 10.17 -2.52
C PHE A 271 -0.51 10.29 -1.32
N ALA A 272 -1.62 11.01 -1.47
CA ALA A 272 -2.65 11.09 -0.46
C ALA A 272 -4.00 10.68 -1.02
N HIS A 273 -4.88 10.21 -0.15
CA HIS A 273 -6.26 9.93 -0.50
C HIS A 273 -7.24 10.34 0.59
N VAL A 274 -8.50 10.45 0.21
CA VAL A 274 -9.62 10.73 1.11
C VAL A 274 -10.86 9.98 0.64
N GLY A 275 -11.74 9.64 1.57
CA GLY A 275 -13.03 8.99 1.32
C GLY A 275 -13.07 7.52 1.69
N MET A 276 -11.93 6.84 1.82
CA MET A 276 -11.89 5.42 2.23
C MET A 276 -12.30 5.22 3.69
N GLU A 277 -12.10 6.23 4.53
CA GLU A 277 -12.61 6.29 5.90
C GLU A 277 -14.14 6.17 5.96
N ASN A 278 -14.86 6.54 4.91
CA ASN A 278 -16.32 6.42 4.86
C ASN A 278 -16.78 4.96 4.64
N LEU A 279 -15.89 4.08 4.16
CA LEU A 279 -16.18 2.64 4.02
C LEU A 279 -16.09 1.93 5.38
N LEU A 280 -15.10 2.32 6.19
CA LEU A 280 -14.78 1.76 7.49
C LEU A 280 -14.54 2.88 8.51
N PRO A 281 -15.60 3.58 8.96
CA PRO A 281 -15.48 4.61 9.98
C PRO A 281 -15.02 4.02 11.31
N ILE A 282 -14.17 4.77 12.02
CA ILE A 282 -13.73 4.47 13.38
C ILE A 282 -14.80 4.98 14.36
N ASP A 283 -15.30 4.06 15.19
CA ASP A 283 -16.02 4.39 16.41
C ASP A 283 -15.00 4.64 17.52
N TYR A 284 -14.74 5.91 17.83
CA TYR A 284 -13.77 6.32 18.85
C TYR A 284 -14.20 5.94 20.28
N GLU A 285 -15.51 5.77 20.54
CA GLU A 285 -16.00 5.38 21.87
C GLU A 285 -15.72 3.89 22.13
N ARG A 286 -15.90 3.06 21.10
CA ARG A 286 -15.68 1.61 21.20
C ARG A 286 -14.27 1.20 20.79
N ASN A 287 -13.49 2.12 20.22
CA ASN A 287 -12.21 1.85 19.57
C ASN A 287 -12.32 0.68 18.56
N THR A 288 -13.42 0.64 17.81
CA THR A 288 -13.70 -0.37 16.79
C THR A 288 -13.90 0.28 15.44
N THR A 289 -13.75 -0.52 14.39
CA THR A 289 -14.06 -0.10 13.02
C THR A 289 -15.14 -1.02 12.50
N THR A 290 -16.25 -0.45 12.03
CA THR A 290 -17.37 -1.23 11.50
C THR A 290 -17.63 -0.84 10.06
N LEU A 291 -17.91 -1.84 9.21
CA LEU A 291 -18.35 -1.62 7.84
C LEU A 291 -19.60 -0.74 7.84
N LYS A 292 -19.63 0.25 6.95
CA LYS A 292 -20.81 1.12 6.75
C LYS A 292 -22.07 0.25 6.58
N LYS A 293 -23.05 0.44 7.46
CA LYS A 293 -24.27 -0.39 7.56
C LYS A 293 -25.11 -0.32 6.28
N ASP A 294 -25.20 0.86 5.68
CA ASP A 294 -25.97 1.12 4.45
C ASP A 294 -25.07 1.13 3.22
N LEU A 295 -24.26 0.07 3.05
CA LEU A 295 -23.40 -0.08 1.87
C LEU A 295 -24.22 -0.12 0.56
N PHE A 296 -25.46 -0.57 0.66
CA PHE A 296 -26.42 -0.67 -0.44
C PHE A 296 -27.59 0.27 -0.16
N GLY A 297 -27.69 1.38 -0.91
CA GLY A 297 -28.79 2.35 -0.79
C GLY A 297 -28.48 3.59 0.08
N GLY A 298 -27.31 3.64 0.73
CA GLY A 298 -26.80 4.86 1.37
C GLY A 298 -25.97 5.74 0.43
N GLU A 299 -25.36 6.80 0.96
CA GLU A 299 -24.48 7.67 0.17
C GLU A 299 -23.32 6.90 -0.48
N PRO A 300 -23.08 7.11 -1.79
CA PRO A 300 -22.07 6.37 -2.54
C PRO A 300 -20.66 6.69 -2.03
N LEU A 301 -19.81 5.67 -2.01
CA LEU A 301 -18.41 5.83 -1.61
C LEU A 301 -17.68 6.66 -2.68
N ARG A 302 -17.08 7.79 -2.30
CA ARG A 302 -16.25 8.60 -3.21
C ARG A 302 -14.84 8.66 -2.69
N VAL A 303 -13.88 8.13 -3.45
CA VAL A 303 -12.46 8.13 -3.08
C VAL A 303 -11.69 9.04 -4.02
N TYR A 304 -10.98 10.03 -3.48
CA TYR A 304 -10.10 10.87 -4.26
C TYR A 304 -8.64 10.55 -3.93
N ILE A 305 -7.79 10.45 -4.95
CA ILE A 305 -6.38 10.09 -4.83
C ILE A 305 -5.54 11.12 -5.59
N LYS A 306 -4.48 11.62 -4.96
CA LYS A 306 -3.52 12.55 -5.57
C LYS A 306 -2.08 12.12 -5.33
N PHE A 307 -1.29 12.08 -6.39
CA PHE A 307 0.15 11.83 -6.31
C PHE A 307 0.92 13.15 -6.18
N GLY A 308 2.00 13.13 -5.40
CA GLY A 308 2.93 14.25 -5.29
C GLY A 308 4.21 14.04 -6.07
N LYS A 309 5.06 15.07 -6.04
CA LYS A 309 6.38 15.04 -6.67
C LYS A 309 7.30 14.06 -5.96
N GLU A 310 8.21 13.48 -6.74
CA GLU A 310 9.31 12.68 -6.20
C GLU A 310 10.16 13.49 -5.22
N ILE A 311 10.51 12.86 -4.10
CA ILE A 311 11.31 13.47 -3.03
C ILE A 311 12.73 12.93 -3.10
N PHE A 312 13.70 13.85 -3.05
CA PHE A 312 15.13 13.56 -3.06
C PHE A 312 15.73 13.80 -1.66
N PHE A 313 16.81 13.07 -1.36
CA PHE A 313 17.45 13.05 -0.04
C PHE A 313 18.98 13.03 -0.13
N ASP A 314 19.55 13.25 -1.31
CA ASP A 314 21.00 13.23 -1.54
C ASP A 314 21.70 14.24 -0.62
N ASP A 315 21.14 15.44 -0.48
CA ASP A 315 21.62 16.50 0.41
C ASP A 315 21.71 16.07 1.88
N LEU A 316 20.66 15.41 2.42
CA LEU A 316 20.63 14.98 3.82
C LEU A 316 21.59 13.82 4.09
N ILE A 317 21.71 12.92 3.10
CA ILE A 317 22.59 11.76 3.21
C ILE A 317 24.05 12.22 3.10
N GLU A 318 24.38 13.08 2.15
CA GLU A 318 25.73 13.62 1.95
C GLU A 318 26.18 14.45 3.15
N GLU A 319 25.33 15.33 3.68
CA GLU A 319 25.58 16.07 4.93
C GLU A 319 25.94 15.11 6.08
N HIS A 320 25.17 14.03 6.25
CA HIS A 320 25.44 13.05 7.29
C HIS A 320 26.73 12.27 7.05
N GLU A 321 27.02 11.89 5.81
CA GLU A 321 28.24 11.14 5.46
C GLU A 321 29.51 12.00 5.62
N GLU A 322 29.41 13.31 5.39
CA GLU A 322 30.49 14.27 5.65
C GLU A 322 30.77 14.41 7.16
N GLU A 323 29.73 14.46 8.00
CA GLU A 323 29.86 14.66 9.45
C GLU A 323 30.23 13.38 10.22
N HIS A 324 29.67 12.23 9.81
CA HIS A 324 29.70 10.98 10.58
C HIS A 324 30.33 9.80 9.83
N GLY A 325 30.74 9.99 8.58
CA GLY A 325 31.29 8.95 7.72
C GLY A 325 30.23 8.18 6.94
N LYS A 326 30.69 7.35 6.00
CA LYS A 326 29.82 6.65 5.05
C LYS A 326 28.81 5.74 5.73
N LEU A 327 27.54 5.82 5.29
CA LEU A 327 26.49 4.94 5.79
C LEU A 327 26.72 3.50 5.33
N ARG A 328 26.47 2.55 6.22
CA ARG A 328 26.41 1.13 5.83
C ARG A 328 25.21 0.89 4.93
N THR A 329 25.33 -0.02 3.96
CA THR A 329 24.21 -0.40 3.10
C THR A 329 23.81 -1.86 3.34
N TYR A 330 22.53 -2.18 3.10
CA TYR A 330 21.99 -3.50 3.41
C TYR A 330 22.60 -4.67 2.60
N ASN A 331 23.33 -4.38 1.52
CA ASN A 331 23.94 -5.36 0.60
C ASN A 331 25.49 -5.43 0.68
N SER A 332 26.12 -4.71 1.60
CA SER A 332 27.59 -4.53 1.62
C SER A 332 28.43 -5.78 1.97
N THR A 333 27.83 -6.97 2.07
CA THR A 333 28.53 -8.26 2.27
C THR A 333 28.28 -9.23 1.12
N SER A 334 28.42 -8.75 -0.11
CA SER A 334 28.56 -9.57 -1.32
C SER A 334 30.02 -9.56 -1.82
N GLY A 335 30.97 -9.67 -0.91
CA GLY A 335 32.33 -10.07 -1.24
C GLY A 335 32.38 -11.59 -1.42
N ASN A 336 32.90 -12.05 -2.56
CA ASN A 336 33.17 -13.44 -2.93
C ASN A 336 33.37 -14.37 -1.71
N VAL A 337 32.45 -15.30 -1.50
CA VAL A 337 32.73 -16.52 -0.75
C VAL A 337 32.82 -17.64 -1.77
N ASP A 338 34.04 -17.89 -2.22
CA ASP A 338 34.36 -19.06 -3.04
C ASP A 338 33.88 -20.33 -2.34
N GLY A 339 33.30 -21.24 -3.14
CA GLY A 339 32.64 -22.43 -2.67
C GLY A 339 33.56 -23.35 -1.87
N SER A 340 33.23 -23.52 -0.59
CA SER A 340 33.22 -24.80 0.14
C SER A 340 32.89 -24.52 1.61
N VAL A 341 32.55 -25.58 2.36
CA VAL A 341 32.34 -25.60 3.82
C VAL A 341 30.87 -25.48 4.26
N SER A 342 30.23 -26.64 4.30
CA SER A 342 28.89 -26.94 4.84
C SER A 342 28.74 -26.78 6.37
N GLY A 343 29.48 -25.86 7.00
CA GLY A 343 29.48 -25.63 8.45
C GLY A 343 29.35 -24.17 8.91
N GLN A 344 29.36 -23.19 7.99
CA GLN A 344 29.36 -21.76 8.32
C GLN A 344 27.96 -21.12 8.47
N THR A 345 26.88 -21.86 8.21
CA THR A 345 25.52 -21.31 8.19
C THR A 345 24.99 -20.88 9.55
N ALA A 346 25.42 -21.48 10.66
CA ALA A 346 24.99 -21.07 12.01
C ALA A 346 25.76 -19.85 12.56
N ILE A 347 27.04 -19.72 12.21
CA ILE A 347 27.89 -18.60 12.64
C ILE A 347 27.54 -17.33 11.85
N MET A 348 27.21 -17.45 10.56
CA MET A 348 26.67 -16.34 9.77
C MET A 348 25.31 -15.83 10.29
N ARG A 349 24.42 -16.70 10.77
CA ARG A 349 23.09 -16.33 11.34
C ARG A 349 23.18 -15.29 12.47
N GLY A 350 24.24 -15.34 13.29
CA GLY A 350 24.45 -14.43 14.41
C GLY A 350 25.06 -13.08 14.02
N HIS A 351 25.77 -12.99 12.89
CA HIS A 351 26.50 -11.78 12.50
C HIS A 351 25.64 -10.75 11.74
N PHE A 352 24.61 -11.16 11.01
CA PHE A 352 23.80 -10.22 10.21
C PHE A 352 22.83 -9.37 11.03
N HIS A 353 22.24 -9.95 12.08
CA HIS A 353 21.34 -9.20 12.97
C HIS A 353 22.08 -8.26 13.91
N ARG A 354 23.35 -8.55 14.23
CA ARG A 354 24.21 -7.70 15.08
C ARG A 354 24.52 -6.33 14.46
N ASN A 355 24.30 -6.17 13.15
CA ASN A 355 24.65 -4.96 12.40
C ASN A 355 23.41 -4.23 11.86
N TRP A 356 22.22 -4.44 12.44
CA TRP A 356 21.02 -3.66 12.09
C TRP A 356 20.74 -2.53 13.08
N ASP A 357 21.53 -2.42 14.15
CA ASP A 357 21.33 -1.41 15.19
C ASP A 357 21.80 -0.03 14.73
N SER A 358 20.94 0.97 14.92
CA SER A 358 21.21 2.34 14.49
C SER A 358 21.84 3.16 15.61
N THR A 359 22.86 3.94 15.28
CA THR A 359 23.46 4.98 16.14
C THR A 359 22.50 6.14 16.34
N ASP A 360 22.79 7.02 17.30
CA ASP A 360 21.95 8.20 17.53
C ASP A 360 22.10 9.25 16.42
N ALA A 361 23.26 9.32 15.77
CA ALA A 361 23.48 10.15 14.59
C ALA A 361 22.64 9.66 13.40
N GLU A 362 22.63 8.34 13.14
CA GLU A 362 21.78 7.75 12.08
C GLU A 362 20.29 7.99 12.36
N LYS A 363 19.87 7.87 13.63
CA LYS A 363 18.50 8.20 14.05
C LYS A 363 18.13 9.66 13.79
N ALA A 364 19.06 10.60 13.98
CA ALA A 364 18.86 12.00 13.64
C ALA A 364 18.67 12.19 12.13
N LEU A 365 19.46 11.50 11.31
CA LEU A 365 19.26 11.48 9.85
C LEU A 365 17.87 10.92 9.49
N TYR A 366 17.46 9.79 10.08
CA TYR A 366 16.14 9.22 9.79
C TYR A 366 15.02 10.21 10.12
N HIS A 367 15.18 10.98 11.21
CA HIS A 367 14.25 12.02 11.59
C HIS A 367 14.20 13.14 10.53
N LYS A 368 15.35 13.66 10.07
CA LYS A 368 15.41 14.66 8.99
C LYS A 368 14.72 14.17 7.70
N ILE A 369 15.03 12.94 7.26
CA ILE A 369 14.40 12.32 6.08
C ILE A 369 12.89 12.20 6.26
N THR A 370 12.45 11.70 7.42
CA THR A 370 11.03 11.49 7.70
C THR A 370 10.26 12.81 7.78
N LEU A 371 10.87 13.86 8.34
CA LEU A 371 10.28 15.19 8.42
C LEU A 371 10.08 15.78 7.02
N ARG A 372 11.03 15.59 6.10
CA ARG A 372 10.87 16.02 4.70
C ARG A 372 9.70 15.31 4.01
N ILE A 373 9.53 14.02 4.27
CA ILE A 373 8.38 13.25 3.77
C ILE A 373 7.08 13.79 4.39
N GLU A 374 7.07 14.04 5.69
CA GLU A 374 5.93 14.57 6.44
C GLU A 374 5.43 15.89 5.84
N MET A 375 6.33 16.85 5.58
CA MET A 375 5.96 18.13 4.99
C MET A 375 5.27 17.99 3.62
N GLN A 376 5.75 17.07 2.78
CA GLN A 376 5.13 16.84 1.46
C GLN A 376 3.79 16.10 1.58
N LEU A 377 3.72 15.11 2.46
CA LEU A 377 2.52 14.30 2.64
C LEU A 377 1.40 15.07 3.33
N GLU A 378 1.72 15.96 4.28
CA GLU A 378 0.76 16.87 4.92
C GLU A 378 0.10 17.77 3.87
N LYS A 379 0.91 18.42 3.03
CA LYS A 379 0.39 19.28 1.96
C LYS A 379 -0.55 18.53 1.02
N LEU A 380 -0.16 17.33 0.58
CA LEU A 380 -1.02 16.49 -0.26
C LEU A 380 -2.32 16.11 0.44
N THR A 381 -2.23 15.81 1.74
CA THR A 381 -3.38 15.46 2.58
C THR A 381 -4.37 16.62 2.69
N GLU A 382 -3.87 17.83 2.91
CA GLU A 382 -4.69 19.06 2.92
C GLU A 382 -5.36 19.27 1.56
N GLU A 383 -4.63 19.12 0.45
CA GLU A 383 -5.18 19.29 -0.91
C GLU A 383 -6.33 18.31 -1.20
N VAL A 384 -6.18 17.02 -0.87
CA VAL A 384 -7.24 16.03 -1.10
C VAL A 384 -8.46 16.30 -0.21
N VAL A 385 -8.25 16.72 1.03
CA VAL A 385 -9.34 17.06 1.97
C VAL A 385 -10.07 18.33 1.55
N LEU A 386 -9.35 19.36 1.11
CA LEU A 386 -9.95 20.58 0.56
C LEU A 386 -10.79 20.27 -0.67
N LYS A 387 -10.30 19.42 -1.58
CA LYS A 387 -11.08 18.99 -2.76
C LYS A 387 -12.37 18.30 -2.34
N ARG A 388 -12.33 17.38 -1.37
CA ARG A 388 -13.53 16.76 -0.81
C ARG A 388 -14.52 17.81 -0.32
N ASN A 389 -14.07 18.74 0.52
CA ASN A 389 -14.95 19.75 1.12
C ASN A 389 -15.64 20.62 0.06
N LEU A 390 -14.91 21.02 -1.00
CA LEU A 390 -15.48 21.75 -2.13
C LEU A 390 -16.57 20.95 -2.86
N TYR A 391 -16.39 19.64 -3.04
CA TYR A 391 -17.44 18.78 -3.62
C TYR A 391 -18.67 18.72 -2.72
N THR A 392 -18.51 18.54 -1.41
CA THR A 392 -19.63 18.47 -0.46
C THR A 392 -20.39 19.80 -0.37
N SER A 393 -19.69 20.93 -0.39
CA SER A 393 -20.33 22.26 -0.39
C SER A 393 -21.12 22.51 -1.69
N ASN A 394 -20.56 22.13 -2.84
CA ASN A 394 -21.26 22.31 -4.12
C ASN A 394 -22.45 21.36 -4.28
N SER A 395 -22.40 20.13 -3.74
CA SER A 395 -23.58 19.25 -3.75
C SER A 395 -24.71 19.81 -2.90
N ASN A 396 -24.40 20.32 -1.70
CA ASN A 396 -25.41 20.91 -0.82
C ASN A 396 -26.04 22.16 -1.43
N ILE A 397 -25.27 23.01 -2.11
CA ILE A 397 -25.81 24.18 -2.83
C ILE A 397 -26.73 23.76 -3.98
N ILE A 398 -26.42 22.67 -4.69
CA ILE A 398 -27.29 22.16 -5.76
C ILE A 398 -28.57 21.57 -5.17
N ASP A 399 -28.47 20.80 -4.09
CA ASP A 399 -29.64 20.22 -3.42
C ASP A 399 -30.54 21.32 -2.82
N ASP A 400 -29.97 22.36 -2.18
CA ASP A 400 -30.73 23.52 -1.68
C ASP A 400 -31.40 24.32 -2.81
N ASN A 401 -30.75 24.44 -3.97
CA ASN A 401 -31.33 25.09 -5.16
C ASN A 401 -32.39 24.22 -5.84
N VAL A 402 -32.31 22.90 -5.72
CA VAL A 402 -33.32 21.98 -6.23
C VAL A 402 -34.52 21.91 -5.27
N GLU A 403 -34.31 21.89 -3.95
CA GLU A 403 -35.39 21.97 -2.96
C GLU A 403 -36.15 23.31 -3.04
N SER A 404 -35.44 24.42 -3.19
CA SER A 404 -36.08 25.74 -3.40
C SER A 404 -36.74 25.89 -4.78
N ALA A 405 -36.30 25.16 -5.79
CA ALA A 405 -36.97 25.11 -7.10
C ALA A 405 -38.19 24.17 -7.11
N ILE A 406 -38.24 23.16 -6.23
CA ILE A 406 -39.39 22.26 -6.07
C ILE A 406 -40.52 22.94 -5.27
N ASP A 407 -40.20 23.88 -4.39
CA ASP A 407 -41.20 24.66 -3.63
C ASP A 407 -41.79 25.85 -4.42
N MET A 408 -41.31 26.10 -5.65
CA MET A 408 -41.76 27.22 -6.50
C MET A 408 -42.41 26.83 -7.83
N ASN A 409 -42.79 25.56 -8.04
CA ASN A 409 -43.42 25.16 -9.29
C ASN A 409 -44.66 24.29 -9.08
N ASP A 410 -45.68 24.90 -8.47
CA ASP A 410 -47.06 24.56 -8.78
C ASP A 410 -47.59 25.52 -9.86
N THR A 411 -48.32 24.97 -10.83
CA THR A 411 -48.97 25.61 -11.99
C THR A 411 -48.15 26.00 -13.24
N SER A 412 -48.18 25.06 -14.20
CA SER A 412 -48.42 25.25 -15.65
C SER A 412 -47.29 25.77 -16.57
N VAL A 413 -47.12 25.04 -17.69
CA VAL A 413 -46.86 25.47 -19.09
C VAL A 413 -45.77 24.64 -19.81
N LEU A 414 -46.25 23.75 -20.68
CA LEU A 414 -45.84 23.39 -22.06
C LEU A 414 -44.34 23.30 -22.48
N LYS A 415 -43.99 22.09 -22.96
CA LYS A 415 -43.44 21.72 -24.30
C LYS A 415 -42.44 22.64 -25.04
N ALA A 416 -41.44 21.95 -25.66
CA ALA A 416 -40.42 22.38 -26.64
C ALA A 416 -39.09 22.83 -25.98
N GLU A 417 -37.89 22.49 -26.44
CA GLU A 417 -37.42 21.97 -27.73
C GLU A 417 -35.99 21.42 -27.56
N SER A 418 -35.64 20.47 -28.41
CA SER A 418 -34.29 19.93 -28.60
C SER A 418 -33.33 20.98 -29.16
N ARG A 419 -32.07 21.01 -28.69
CA ARG A 419 -30.92 21.35 -29.53
C ARG A 419 -29.61 20.80 -28.97
N THR A 420 -29.04 19.90 -29.75
CA THR A 420 -27.68 19.39 -29.72
C THR A 420 -26.67 20.53 -29.89
N SER A 421 -25.57 20.51 -29.13
CA SER A 421 -24.30 21.03 -29.62
C SER A 421 -23.15 20.14 -29.13
N SER A 422 -22.51 19.54 -30.12
CA SER A 422 -21.27 18.77 -30.06
C SER A 422 -20.12 19.65 -29.62
N ASN A 423 -19.34 19.23 -28.63
CA ASN A 423 -17.99 19.77 -28.43
C ASN A 423 -16.95 18.65 -28.38
N SER A 424 -15.90 18.91 -29.14
CA SER A 424 -14.79 18.06 -29.57
C SER A 424 -14.07 17.33 -28.44
N HIS A 425 -13.85 16.03 -28.64
CA HIS A 425 -12.96 15.20 -27.83
C HIS A 425 -11.51 15.69 -27.93
N HIS A 426 -11.03 16.35 -26.86
CA HIS A 426 -9.62 16.41 -26.58
C HIS A 426 -9.25 15.13 -25.80
N GLU A 427 -8.56 14.20 -26.45
CA GLU A 427 -8.11 12.97 -25.81
C GLU A 427 -7.03 13.31 -24.74
N PRO A 428 -7.18 12.88 -23.47
CA PRO A 428 -6.17 13.15 -22.45
C PRO A 428 -4.85 12.46 -22.79
N ARG A 429 -3.73 13.18 -22.66
CA ARG A 429 -2.35 12.67 -22.94
C ARG A 429 -2.03 11.34 -22.24
N THR A 430 -2.69 11.00 -21.13
CA THR A 430 -2.50 9.75 -20.39
C THR A 430 -3.19 8.54 -21.01
N ALA A 431 -4.34 8.72 -21.69
CA ALA A 431 -4.94 7.67 -22.51
C ALA A 431 -4.06 7.33 -23.72
N SER A 432 -3.38 8.34 -24.28
CA SER A 432 -2.38 8.17 -25.33
C SER A 432 -1.14 7.44 -24.82
N LEU A 433 -0.62 7.77 -23.63
CA LEU A 433 0.52 7.08 -23.01
C LEU A 433 0.21 5.62 -22.69
N CYS A 434 -0.94 5.33 -22.07
CA CYS A 434 -1.39 3.95 -21.82
C CYS A 434 -1.54 3.15 -23.13
N ARG A 435 -2.09 3.75 -24.20
CA ARG A 435 -2.19 3.10 -25.52
C ARG A 435 -0.84 2.90 -26.19
N LYS A 436 0.08 3.85 -26.05
CA LYS A 436 1.43 3.78 -26.62
C LYS A 436 2.24 2.67 -25.94
N ILE A 437 2.16 2.58 -24.62
CA ILE A 437 2.76 1.48 -23.84
C ILE A 437 2.09 0.14 -24.14
N THR A 438 0.76 0.09 -24.34
CA THR A 438 0.05 -1.15 -24.75
C THR A 438 0.48 -1.67 -26.13
N LYS A 439 0.99 -0.80 -27.01
CA LYS A 439 1.54 -1.18 -28.31
C LYS A 439 2.99 -1.68 -28.25
N GLU A 440 3.74 -1.34 -27.20
CA GLU A 440 5.13 -1.79 -27.03
C GLU A 440 5.25 -3.05 -26.16
N LEU A 441 4.19 -3.41 -25.42
CA LEU A 441 4.11 -4.61 -24.58
C LEU A 441 3.42 -5.84 -25.25
N ASN A 442 2.90 -5.68 -26.47
CA ASN A 442 2.42 -6.78 -27.34
C ASN A 442 3.40 -6.97 -28.48
#